data_AF-A0A2H0FNZ1-F1
#
_entry.id   AF-A0A2H0FNZ1-F1
#
_cell.length_a   1.000
_cell.length_b   1.000
_cell.length_c   1.000
_cell.angle_alpha   90.00
_cell.angle_beta   90.00
_cell.angle_gamma   90.00
#
_symmetry.space_group_name_H-M   'P 1'
#
loop_
_entity.id
_entity.type
_entity.pdbx_description
1 polymer ?
#
loop_
_entity_poly.entity_id
_entity_poly.type
_entity_poly.pdbx_seq_one_letter_code
_entity_poly.pdbx_strand_id
1 'polypeptide(L)'
;MKAKKIIVDDFDLKAGDRINLLGENPQRKAYKVYVRGEVPNQGVVYITKNDTKLYEVIEKAGGLKETADLNRVELIRGVNFLNLPSSNREIELMLMQRMSNIDPADSTSFIVDNTLKLSRGSTGLS
;
A
#
# COMPACT_ATOMS: atom_id res chain seq x y z
N MET A 1 21.64 27.94 7.68
CA MET A 1 21.65 26.82 6.71
C MET A 1 22.98 26.85 5.98
N LYS A 2 23.84 25.84 6.14
CA LYS A 2 25.14 25.79 5.43
C LYS A 2 24.90 25.28 4.01
N ALA A 3 25.23 26.08 3.01
CA ALA A 3 25.29 25.61 1.63
C ALA A 3 26.40 24.55 1.52
N LYS A 4 26.03 23.34 1.10
CA LYS A 4 27.00 22.29 0.76
C LYS A 4 27.68 22.74 -0.52
N LYS A 5 28.96 23.10 -0.43
CA LYS A 5 29.80 23.50 -1.56
C LYS A 5 29.79 22.37 -2.59
N ILE A 6 29.17 22.61 -3.74
CA ILE A 6 29.35 21.77 -4.91
C ILE A 6 30.79 22.03 -5.34
N ILE A 7 31.63 21.01 -5.22
CA ILE A 7 33.01 21.06 -5.72
C ILE A 7 32.88 21.06 -7.24
N VAL A 8 33.11 22.22 -7.86
CA VAL A 8 33.19 22.40 -9.31
C VAL A 8 34.68 22.42 -9.67
N ASP A 9 35.39 21.36 -9.28
CA ASP A 9 36.77 21.16 -9.72
C ASP A 9 36.72 20.09 -10.82
N ASP A 10 37.26 20.41 -11.99
CA ASP A 10 37.51 19.43 -13.05
C ASP A 10 38.51 18.41 -12.51
N PHE A 11 38.14 17.14 -12.51
CA PHE A 11 38.99 16.05 -12.06
C PHE A 11 39.22 15.06 -13.20
N ASP A 12 40.50 14.78 -13.47
CA ASP A 12 40.90 13.81 -14.49
C ASP A 12 40.58 12.38 -14.03
N LEU A 13 39.61 11.75 -14.69
CA LEU A 13 39.22 10.37 -14.42
C LEU A 13 40.24 9.40 -15.00
N LYS A 14 40.62 8.41 -14.20
CA LYS A 14 41.51 7.31 -14.62
C LYS A 14 40.71 6.02 -14.83
N ALA A 15 41.28 5.11 -15.62
CA ALA A 15 40.68 3.81 -15.86
C ALA A 15 40.48 3.05 -14.53
N GLY A 16 39.22 2.72 -14.21
CA GLY A 16 38.84 2.04 -12.97
C GLY A 16 38.04 2.89 -11.99
N ASP A 17 37.95 4.21 -12.22
CA ASP A 17 37.17 5.10 -11.36
C ASP A 17 35.66 4.83 -11.46
N ARG A 18 34.98 4.82 -10.31
CA ARG A 18 33.52 4.63 -10.20
C ARG A 18 32.92 5.83 -9.49
N ILE A 19 32.14 6.62 -10.23
CA ILE A 19 31.42 7.77 -9.68
C ILE A 19 30.03 7.31 -9.24
N ASN A 20 29.79 7.30 -7.93
CA ASN A 20 28.47 7.00 -7.37
C ASN A 20 27.80 8.30 -6.92
N LEU A 21 26.79 8.73 -7.67
CA LEU A 21 25.93 9.84 -7.28
C LEU A 21 24.93 9.35 -6.22
N LEU A 22 25.29 9.52 -4.95
CA LEU A 22 24.39 9.30 -3.82
C LEU A 22 23.41 10.48 -3.75
N GLY A 23 22.30 10.37 -4.48
CA GLY A 23 21.20 11.32 -4.36
C GLY A 23 20.57 11.23 -2.98
N GLU A 24 20.73 12.26 -2.14
CA GLU A 24 19.84 12.48 -1.00
C GLU A 24 18.47 12.88 -1.54
N ASN A 25 17.63 11.88 -1.85
CA ASN A 25 16.23 12.15 -2.14
C ASN A 25 15.33 11.39 -1.16
N PRO A 26 15.18 11.89 0.09
CA PRO A 26 14.30 11.29 1.08
C PRO A 26 12.82 11.26 0.63
N GLN A 27 12.45 12.09 -0.36
CA GLN A 27 11.07 12.15 -0.85
C GLN A 27 10.66 10.97 -1.74
N ARG A 28 11.59 10.25 -2.38
CA ARG A 28 11.25 9.19 -3.34
C ARG A 28 10.68 7.92 -2.72
N LYS A 29 10.78 7.73 -1.40
CA LYS A 29 10.35 6.46 -0.75
C LYS A 29 9.12 6.58 0.15
N ALA A 30 8.68 7.79 0.49
CA ALA A 30 7.60 7.95 1.47
C ALA A 30 6.20 7.71 0.87
N TYR A 31 5.99 8.01 -0.41
CA TYR A 31 4.69 7.93 -1.06
C TYR A 31 4.69 6.89 -2.17
N LYS A 32 3.67 6.03 -2.14
CA LYS A 32 3.52 4.92 -3.08
C LYS A 32 2.07 4.76 -3.49
N VAL A 33 1.87 4.31 -4.72
CA VAL A 33 0.58 3.93 -5.28
C VAL A 33 0.65 2.47 -5.70
N TYR A 34 -0.42 1.72 -5.45
CA TYR A 34 -0.56 0.35 -5.91
C TYR A 34 -1.36 0.35 -7.21
N VAL A 35 -0.76 -0.16 -8.28
CA VAL A 35 -1.39 -0.31 -9.59
C VAL A 35 -1.68 -1.78 -9.82
N ARG A 36 -2.92 -2.11 -10.17
CA ARG A 36 -3.40 -3.47 -10.45
C ARG A 36 -4.37 -3.48 -11.63
N GLY A 37 -4.56 -4.64 -12.24
CA GLY A 37 -5.49 -4.85 -13.36
C GLY A 37 -4.79 -4.94 -14.71
N GLU A 38 -5.43 -4.41 -15.76
CA GLU A 38 -4.99 -4.49 -17.16
C GLU A 38 -3.88 -3.49 -17.51
N VAL A 39 -2.77 -3.56 -16.77
CA VAL A 39 -1.52 -2.84 -17.07
C VAL A 39 -0.37 -3.83 -17.27
N PRO A 40 0.65 -3.51 -18.09
CA PRO A 40 1.80 -4.38 -18.28
C PRO A 40 2.57 -4.63 -16.98
N ASN A 41 2.88 -3.56 -16.24
CA ASN A 41 3.65 -3.64 -14.99
C ASN A 41 2.74 -3.32 -13.80
N GLN A 42 2.18 -4.36 -13.20
CA GLN A 42 1.44 -4.25 -11.94
C GLN A 42 2.41 -4.13 -10.76
N GLY A 43 1.99 -3.45 -9.69
CA GLY A 43 2.75 -3.35 -8.46
C GLY A 43 2.83 -1.95 -7.90
N VAL A 44 3.94 -1.66 -7.23
CA VAL A 44 4.13 -0.41 -6.48
C VAL A 44 4.83 0.62 -7.36
N VAL A 45 4.18 1.76 -7.55
CA VAL A 45 4.77 2.95 -8.18
C VAL A 45 5.07 3.98 -7.10
N TYR A 46 6.34 4.38 -7.01
CA TYR A 46 6.77 5.44 -6.11
C TYR A 46 6.43 6.81 -6.69
N ILE A 47 5.84 7.66 -5.86
CA ILE A 47 5.34 8.98 -6.24
C ILE A 47 5.93 10.07 -5.35
N THR A 48 5.87 11.31 -5.81
CA THR A 48 6.22 12.50 -5.02
C THR A 48 4.97 13.07 -4.37
N LYS A 49 5.12 13.68 -3.18
CA LYS A 49 4.00 14.28 -2.48
C LYS A 49 3.45 15.46 -3.29
N ASN A 50 2.13 15.47 -3.51
CA ASN A 50 1.36 16.56 -4.10
C ASN A 50 1.67 16.95 -5.56
N ASP A 51 2.57 16.24 -6.25
CA ASP A 51 3.01 16.63 -7.59
C ASP A 51 2.74 15.55 -8.66
N THR A 52 2.60 14.28 -8.26
CA THR A 52 2.40 13.19 -9.22
C THR A 52 0.96 13.13 -9.74
N LYS A 53 0.81 13.12 -11.07
CA LYS A 53 -0.49 12.95 -11.76
C LYS A 53 -0.80 11.47 -12.01
N LEU A 54 -2.09 11.14 -12.15
CA LEU A 54 -2.52 9.76 -12.45
C LEU A 54 -1.91 9.24 -13.76
N TYR A 55 -1.88 10.07 -14.80
CA TYR A 55 -1.28 9.72 -16.10
C TYR A 55 0.17 9.25 -15.95
N GLU A 56 0.98 9.97 -15.17
CA GLU A 56 2.39 9.62 -14.94
C GLU A 56 2.55 8.27 -14.21
N VAL A 57 1.61 7.93 -13.33
CA VAL A 57 1.61 6.64 -12.63
C VAL A 57 1.31 5.50 -13.61
N ILE A 58 0.35 5.70 -14.51
CA ILE A 58 0.00 4.72 -15.54
C ILE A 58 1.12 4.58 -16.57
N GLU A 59 1.74 5.69 -16.98
CA GLU A 59 2.90 5.69 -17.88
C GLU A 59 4.07 4.91 -17.26
N LYS A 60 4.36 5.12 -15.98
CA LYS A 60 5.35 4.33 -15.23
C LYS A 60 4.99 2.84 -15.12
N ALA A 61 3.71 2.50 -15.18
CA ALA A 61 3.24 1.12 -15.24
C ALA A 61 3.36 0.51 -16.66
N GLY A 62 3.83 1.27 -17.66
CA GLY A 62 3.94 0.84 -19.05
C GLY A 62 2.69 1.12 -19.88
N GLY A 63 1.79 1.98 -19.41
CA GLY A 63 0.50 2.25 -20.05
C GLY A 63 -0.58 1.24 -19.68
N LEU A 64 -1.66 1.24 -20.47
CA LEU A 64 -2.73 0.27 -20.39
C LEU A 64 -2.50 -0.83 -21.44
N LYS A 65 -2.95 -2.06 -21.16
CA LYS A 65 -2.97 -3.11 -22.18
C LYS A 65 -4.06 -2.83 -23.22
N GLU A 66 -3.92 -3.39 -24.42
CA GLU A 66 -4.95 -3.30 -25.47
C GLU A 66 -6.29 -3.91 -25.06
N THR A 67 -6.26 -4.87 -24.13
CA THR A 67 -7.43 -5.52 -23.53
C THR A 67 -8.09 -4.72 -22.41
N ALA A 68 -7.54 -3.57 -22.02
CA ALA A 68 -8.04 -2.79 -20.92
C ALA A 68 -9.35 -2.06 -21.27
N ASP A 69 -10.31 -2.09 -20.36
CA ASP A 69 -11.52 -1.27 -20.47
C ASP A 69 -11.21 0.20 -20.12
N LEU A 70 -11.22 1.06 -21.13
CA LEU A 70 -10.93 2.49 -20.99
C LEU A 70 -12.07 3.26 -20.29
N ASN A 71 -13.28 2.69 -20.24
CA ASN A 71 -14.43 3.37 -19.64
C ASN A 71 -14.51 3.19 -18.12
N ARG A 72 -13.73 2.25 -17.56
CA ARG A 72 -13.84 1.87 -16.15
C ARG A 72 -12.47 1.90 -15.46
N VAL A 73 -12.26 2.93 -14.64
CA VAL A 73 -11.08 3.09 -13.79
C VAL A 73 -11.52 3.42 -12.37
N GLU A 74 -10.92 2.75 -11.39
CA GLU A 74 -11.18 2.99 -9.96
C GLU A 74 -9.94 3.60 -9.29
N LEU A 75 -10.10 4.81 -8.76
CA LEU A 75 -9.06 5.49 -7.97
C LEU A 75 -9.49 5.54 -6.51
N ILE A 76 -8.81 4.76 -5.67
CA ILE A 76 -9.10 4.70 -4.25
C ILE A 76 -8.10 5.57 -3.49
N ARG A 77 -8.60 6.54 -2.73
CA ARG A 77 -7.79 7.47 -1.90
C ARG A 77 -8.42 7.59 -0.51
N GLY A 78 -7.62 7.37 0.54
CA GLY A 78 -8.05 7.63 1.91
C GLY A 78 -7.34 6.75 2.93
N VAL A 79 -7.31 7.22 4.17
CA VAL A 79 -6.80 6.50 5.37
C VAL A 79 -7.59 5.21 5.69
N ASN A 80 -8.69 4.96 5.00
CA ASN A 80 -9.65 3.89 5.32
C ASN A 80 -9.60 2.67 4.39
N PHE A 81 -8.78 2.65 3.33
CA PHE A 81 -8.71 1.45 2.47
C PHE A 81 -7.98 0.27 3.13
N LEU A 82 -7.13 0.53 4.13
CA LEU A 82 -6.56 -0.53 4.97
C LEU A 82 -7.55 -1.08 6.01
N ASN A 83 -8.76 -0.51 6.13
CA ASN A 83 -9.90 -1.21 6.74
C ASN A 83 -10.58 -2.09 5.69
N LEU A 84 -9.79 -2.87 4.96
CA LEU A 84 -10.35 -4.03 4.30
C LEU A 84 -10.75 -4.97 5.46
N PRO A 85 -12.05 -5.29 5.65
CA PRO A 85 -12.50 -6.10 6.79
C PRO A 85 -11.95 -7.54 6.74
N SER A 86 -11.26 -7.92 5.67
CA SER A 86 -10.88 -9.30 5.39
C SER A 86 -9.61 -9.78 6.10
N SER A 87 -9.09 -9.11 7.13
CA SER A 87 -7.93 -9.65 7.87
C SER A 87 -7.81 -9.29 9.35
N ASN A 88 -8.55 -8.30 9.88
CA ASN A 88 -8.46 -7.94 11.29
C ASN A 88 -9.60 -8.57 12.09
N ARG A 89 -9.34 -9.80 12.57
CA ARG A 89 -10.24 -10.61 13.42
C ARG A 89 -10.88 -9.81 14.58
N GLU A 90 -10.14 -8.88 15.15
CA GLU A 90 -10.62 -8.02 16.24
C GLU A 90 -11.70 -7.02 15.78
N ILE A 91 -11.58 -6.50 14.56
CA ILE A 91 -12.55 -5.53 14.00
C ILE A 91 -13.86 -6.25 13.66
N GLU A 92 -13.80 -7.46 13.13
CA GLU A 92 -14.98 -8.29 12.88
C GLU A 92 -15.74 -8.60 14.19
N LEU A 93 -15.02 -8.97 15.25
CA LEU A 93 -15.60 -9.19 16.58
C LEU A 93 -16.26 -7.92 17.13
N MET A 94 -15.62 -6.75 17.00
CA MET A 94 -16.17 -5.47 17.44
C MET A 94 -17.43 -5.07 16.66
N LEU A 95 -17.48 -5.33 15.36
CA LEU A 95 -18.65 -5.05 14.53
C LEU A 95 -19.82 -5.97 14.87
N MET A 96 -19.56 -7.26 15.08
CA MET A 96 -20.57 -8.23 15.54
C MET A 96 -21.16 -7.84 16.89
N GLN A 97 -20.32 -7.43 17.85
CA GLN A 97 -20.77 -6.96 19.18
C GLN A 97 -21.65 -5.70 19.09
N ARG A 98 -21.33 -4.78 18.18
CA ARG A 98 -22.10 -3.54 17.98
C ARG A 98 -23.47 -3.79 17.37
N MET A 99 -23.61 -4.82 16.55
CA MET A 99 -24.86 -5.14 15.86
C MET A 99 -25.81 -6.01 16.71
N SER A 100 -25.30 -6.59 17.80
CA SER A 100 -26.08 -7.51 18.64
C SER A 100 -26.69 -6.79 19.85
N ASN A 101 -28.02 -6.77 19.96
CA ASN A 101 -28.74 -6.26 21.14
C ASN A 101 -28.83 -7.33 22.24
N ILE A 102 -27.69 -7.78 22.75
CA ILE A 102 -27.64 -8.90 23.72
C ILE A 102 -27.60 -8.36 25.15
N ASP A 103 -28.40 -8.96 26.04
CA ASP A 103 -28.37 -8.69 27.48
C ASP A 103 -26.96 -8.96 28.06
N PRO A 104 -26.48 -8.21 29.06
CA PRO A 104 -25.13 -8.39 29.60
C PRO A 104 -24.79 -9.82 30.04
N ALA A 105 -25.76 -10.62 30.48
CA ALA A 105 -25.54 -12.02 30.86
C ALA A 105 -25.29 -12.93 29.65
N ASP A 106 -26.04 -12.74 28.57
CA ASP A 106 -25.96 -13.52 27.33
C ASP A 106 -24.74 -13.14 26.48
N SER A 107 -24.15 -11.96 26.73
CA SER A 107 -22.96 -11.45 26.02
C SER A 107 -21.73 -12.33 26.25
N THR A 108 -21.58 -12.94 27.43
CA THR A 108 -20.42 -13.78 27.76
C THR A 108 -20.44 -15.10 26.99
N SER A 109 -21.60 -15.76 26.94
CA SER A 109 -21.82 -16.99 26.17
C SER A 109 -21.62 -16.78 24.68
N PHE A 110 -22.11 -15.67 24.13
CA PHE A 110 -21.93 -15.32 22.72
C PHE A 110 -20.44 -15.16 22.34
N ILE A 111 -19.65 -14.48 23.19
CA ILE A 111 -18.20 -14.29 22.97
C ILE A 111 -17.45 -15.63 23.01
N VAL A 112 -17.77 -16.49 23.98
CA VAL A 112 -17.17 -17.83 24.12
C VAL A 112 -17.50 -18.70 22.91
N ASP A 113 -18.76 -18.75 22.50
CA ASP A 113 -19.21 -19.54 21.35
C ASP A 113 -18.57 -19.07 20.04
N ASN A 114 -18.47 -17.75 19.84
CA ASN A 114 -17.83 -17.20 18.64
C ASN A 114 -16.33 -17.54 18.63
N THR A 115 -15.68 -17.47 19.79
CA THR A 115 -14.27 -17.85 19.93
C THR A 115 -14.04 -19.33 19.58
N LEU A 116 -14.92 -20.22 20.02
CA LEU A 116 -14.86 -21.66 19.74
C LEU A 116 -15.15 -22.00 18.27
N LYS A 117 -16.19 -21.40 17.67
CA LYS A 117 -16.51 -21.58 16.24
C LYS A 117 -15.33 -21.19 15.36
N LEU A 118 -14.68 -20.06 15.68
CA LEU A 118 -13.54 -19.56 14.94
C LEU A 118 -12.27 -20.41 15.13
N SER A 119 -12.05 -20.98 16.32
CA SER A 119 -10.92 -21.88 16.57
C SER A 119 -11.04 -23.22 15.83
N ARG A 120 -12.27 -23.70 15.60
CA ARG A 120 -12.53 -24.96 14.89
C ARG A 120 -12.39 -24.82 13.36
N GLY A 121 -12.59 -23.61 12.82
CA GLY A 121 -12.45 -23.32 11.39
C GLY A 121 -11.00 -23.18 10.90
N SER A 122 -10.04 -22.87 11.78
CA SER A 122 -8.62 -22.68 11.41
C SER A 122 -7.77 -23.95 11.47
N THR A 123 -8.27 -25.04 12.05
CA THR A 123 -7.54 -26.31 12.22
C THR A 123 -7.65 -27.28 11.04
N GLY A 124 -8.22 -26.85 9.91
CA GLY A 124 -8.43 -27.69 8.70
C GLY A 124 -7.50 -27.41 7.51
N LEU A 125 -6.54 -26.50 7.61
CA LEU A 125 -5.52 -26.28 6.58
C LEU A 125 -4.13 -26.55 7.16
N SER A 126 -3.63 -27.75 6.98
CA SER A 126 -2.20 -28.11 7.07
C SER A 126 -1.93 -29.26 6.11
#